data_AF-A0A5E4L3L4-F1
#
_entry.id   AF-A0A5E4L3L4-F1
#
_cell.length_a   1.000
_cell.length_b   1.000
_cell.length_c   1.000
_cell.angle_alpha   90.00
_cell.angle_beta   90.00
_cell.angle_gamma   90.00
#
_symmetry.space_group_name_H-M   'P 1'
#
loop_
_entity.id
_entity.type
_entity.pdbx_description
1 polymer ?
#
loop_
_entity_poly.entity_id
_entity_poly.type
_entity_poly.pdbx_seq_one_letter_code
_entity_poly.pdbx_strand_id
1 'polypeptide(L)'
;MAKFLTLWEIDTTKLPEKPEEQMSLYTKLMDMLKEDIESRHKMDWGEFVNVNEGYSIYEGTEQEVWLSLVKYTPYLKFKVHPVLSYEQVIENMKKLSHA
;
A
#
# COMPACT_ATOMS: atom_id res chain seq x y z
N MET A 1 14.80 -0.07 8.25
CA MET A 1 13.35 -0.05 8.54
C MET A 1 12.71 -1.26 7.87
N ALA A 2 11.57 -1.74 8.37
CA ALA A 2 10.90 -2.86 7.75
C ALA A 2 10.29 -2.42 6.41
N LYS A 3 10.24 -3.32 5.44
CA LYS A 3 9.58 -3.10 4.15
C LYS A 3 8.22 -3.77 4.18
N PHE A 4 7.20 -3.11 3.65
CA PHE A 4 5.85 -3.63 3.60
C PHE A 4 5.33 -3.60 2.17
N LEU A 5 4.82 -4.73 1.69
CA LEU A 5 3.97 -4.81 0.52
C LEU A 5 2.53 -4.67 0.98
N THR A 6 1.81 -3.69 0.44
CA THR A 6 0.37 -3.53 0.65
C THR A 6 -0.33 -3.75 -0.67
N LEU A 7 -1.19 -4.76 -0.74
CA LEU A 7 -2.16 -4.89 -1.82
C LEU A 7 -3.42 -4.12 -1.42
N TRP A 8 -3.91 -3.29 -2.33
CA TRP A 8 -5.10 -2.48 -2.11
C TRP A 8 -6.15 -2.78 -3.17
N GLU A 9 -7.42 -2.69 -2.79
CA GLU A 9 -8.58 -2.92 -3.66
C GLU A 9 -9.69 -1.92 -3.29
N ILE A 10 -10.29 -1.27 -4.27
CA ILE A 10 -11.46 -0.42 -4.09
C ILE A 10 -12.67 -1.28 -3.71
N ASP A 11 -13.35 -0.88 -2.65
CA ASP A 11 -14.61 -1.48 -2.25
C ASP A 11 -15.73 -1.07 -3.22
N THR A 12 -15.88 -1.83 -4.30
CA THR A 12 -16.86 -1.55 -5.37
C THR A 12 -18.30 -1.48 -4.89
N THR A 13 -18.61 -2.07 -3.73
CA THR A 13 -19.93 -1.98 -3.09
C THR A 13 -20.29 -0.58 -2.59
N LYS A 14 -19.30 0.32 -2.53
CA LYS A 14 -19.43 1.71 -2.07
C LYS A 14 -19.23 2.74 -3.18
N LEU A 15 -19.04 2.29 -4.42
CA LEU A 15 -18.88 3.18 -5.55
C LEU A 15 -20.22 3.84 -5.92
N PRO A 16 -20.22 5.14 -6.26
CA PRO A 16 -21.39 5.78 -6.86
C PRO A 16 -21.82 5.09 -8.15
N GLU A 17 -23.11 5.14 -8.49
CA GLU A 17 -23.62 4.52 -9.73
C GLU A 17 -23.20 5.29 -11.00
N LYS A 18 -23.04 6.62 -10.90
CA LYS A 18 -22.72 7.45 -12.06
C LYS A 18 -21.22 7.51 -12.33
N PRO A 19 -20.79 7.35 -13.60
CA PRO A 19 -19.38 7.43 -13.97
C PRO A 19 -18.68 8.72 -13.52
N GLU A 20 -19.35 9.87 -13.60
CA GLU A 20 -18.77 11.16 -13.23
C GLU A 20 -18.50 11.24 -11.72
N GLU A 21 -19.41 10.67 -10.91
CA GLU A 21 -19.27 10.60 -9.46
C GLU A 21 -18.15 9.61 -9.06
N GLN A 22 -18.00 8.51 -9.79
CA GLN A 22 -16.86 7.59 -9.62
C GLN A 22 -15.53 8.26 -9.94
N MET A 23 -15.43 9.01 -11.04
CA MET A 23 -14.21 9.72 -11.41
C MET A 23 -13.85 10.83 -10.40
N SER A 24 -14.85 11.50 -9.83
CA SER A 24 -14.64 12.47 -8.75
C SER A 24 -14.08 11.81 -7.49
N LEU A 25 -14.64 10.65 -7.09
CA LEU A 25 -14.12 9.87 -5.98
C LEU A 25 -12.67 9.42 -6.24
N TYR A 26 -12.40 8.89 -7.43
CA TYR A 26 -11.07 8.44 -7.82
C TYR A 26 -10.05 9.59 -7.76
N THR A 27 -10.42 10.77 -8.26
CA THR A 27 -9.58 11.97 -8.22
C THR A 27 -9.24 12.37 -6.80
N LYS A 28 -10.23 12.37 -5.89
CA LYS A 28 -10.01 12.65 -4.47
C LYS A 28 -9.04 11.65 -3.82
N LEU A 29 -9.14 10.36 -4.16
CA LEU A 29 -8.21 9.34 -3.66
C LEU A 29 -6.80 9.58 -4.19
N MET A 30 -6.66 9.98 -5.46
CA MET A 30 -5.36 10.32 -6.05
C MET A 30 -4.71 11.56 -5.43
N ASP A 31 -5.50 12.57 -5.05
CA ASP A 31 -4.99 13.74 -4.32
C ASP A 31 -4.45 13.35 -2.93
N MET A 32 -5.19 12.50 -2.19
CA MET A 32 -4.73 11.97 -0.91
C MET A 32 -3.45 11.12 -1.05
N LEU A 33 -3.35 10.35 -2.13
CA LEU A 33 -2.18 9.53 -2.44
C LEU A 33 -0.98 10.40 -2.77
N LYS A 34 -1.17 11.49 -3.53
CA LYS A 34 -0.11 12.44 -3.85
C LYS A 34 0.53 13.00 -2.58
N GLU A 35 -0.27 13.40 -1.60
CA GLU A 35 0.23 13.84 -0.30
C GLU A 35 1.06 12.76 0.42
N ASP A 36 0.65 11.49 0.34
CA ASP A 36 1.43 10.38 0.91
C ASP A 36 2.75 10.17 0.17
N ILE A 37 2.75 10.21 -1.17
CA ILE A 37 3.97 10.07 -1.98
C ILE A 37 4.96 11.20 -1.67
N GLU A 38 4.47 12.43 -1.54
CA GLU A 38 5.31 13.60 -1.26
C GLU A 38 5.85 13.60 0.18
N SER A 39 5.05 13.15 1.15
CA SER A 39 5.45 13.11 2.57
C SER A 39 6.30 11.89 2.94
N ARG A 40 6.18 10.78 2.19
CA ARG A 40 6.85 9.52 2.50
C ARG A 40 7.99 9.27 1.54
N HIS A 41 9.22 9.46 2.03
CA HIS A 41 10.39 9.00 1.31
C HIS A 41 10.30 7.48 1.09
N LYS A 42 10.43 7.05 -0.17
CA LYS A 42 10.44 5.64 -0.61
C LYS A 42 9.09 4.90 -0.54
N MET A 43 8.01 5.57 -0.89
CA MET A 43 6.79 4.87 -1.31
C MET A 43 6.85 4.60 -2.82
N ASP A 44 6.70 3.33 -3.20
CA ASP A 44 6.36 2.93 -4.56
C ASP A 44 4.86 2.58 -4.58
N TRP A 45 4.15 2.98 -5.62
CA TRP A 45 2.72 2.75 -5.75
C TRP A 45 2.38 2.45 -7.21
N GLY A 46 1.51 1.47 -7.44
CA GLY A 46 1.03 1.14 -8.76
C GLY A 46 -0.39 0.60 -8.73
N GLU A 47 -1.15 0.93 -9.76
CA GLU A 47 -2.44 0.33 -10.08
C GLU A 47 -2.26 -0.78 -11.13
N PHE A 48 -2.98 -1.89 -10.96
CA PHE A 48 -3.03 -2.94 -11.95
C PHE A 48 -3.94 -2.55 -13.12
N VAL A 49 -3.61 -3.02 -14.32
CA VAL A 49 -4.30 -2.62 -15.57
C VAL A 49 -5.80 -2.97 -15.60
N ASN A 50 -6.24 -3.93 -14.79
CA ASN A 50 -7.63 -4.32 -14.64
C ASN A 50 -8.44 -3.40 -13.71
N VAL A 51 -7.86 -2.27 -13.32
CA VAL A 51 -8.40 -1.18 -12.50
C VAL A 51 -8.84 -1.58 -11.10
N ASN A 52 -9.05 -0.59 -10.23
CA ASN A 52 -9.60 -0.74 -8.87
C ASN A 52 -8.76 -1.57 -7.89
N GLU A 53 -7.60 -2.06 -8.29
CA GLU A 53 -6.68 -2.76 -7.41
C GLU A 53 -5.23 -2.49 -7.79
N GLY A 54 -4.34 -2.73 -6.84
CA GLY A 54 -2.92 -2.52 -7.07
C GLY A 54 -2.08 -2.80 -5.85
N TYR A 55 -0.90 -2.20 -5.83
CA TYR A 55 0.06 -2.37 -4.77
C TYR A 55 0.67 -1.04 -4.31
N SER A 56 1.25 -1.08 -3.12
CA SER A 56 2.26 -0.13 -2.70
C SER A 56 3.37 -0.85 -1.93
N ILE A 57 4.58 -0.31 -2.04
CA ILE A 57 5.72 -0.71 -1.22
C ILE A 57 6.13 0.49 -0.38
N TYR A 58 6.22 0.31 0.93
CA TYR A 58 6.63 1.36 1.86
C TYR A 58 7.66 0.82 2.85
N GLU A 59 8.71 1.60 3.09
CA GLU A 59 9.71 1.33 4.14
C GLU A 59 9.36 2.15 5.38
N GLY A 60 9.07 1.47 6.49
CA GLY A 60 8.40 2.08 7.65
C GLY A 60 8.51 1.27 8.93
N THR A 61 7.85 1.78 9.96
CA THR A 61 7.32 1.02 11.10
C THR A 61 5.89 0.56 10.81
N GLU A 62 5.40 -0.44 11.54
CA GLU A 62 4.03 -0.92 11.41
C GLU A 62 3.00 0.18 11.74
N GLN A 63 3.32 1.05 12.70
CA GLN A 63 2.47 2.18 13.09
C GLN A 63 2.36 3.22 11.97
N GLU A 64 3.47 3.55 11.32
CA GLU A 64 3.48 4.49 10.18
C GLU A 64 2.70 3.96 8.98
N VAL A 65 2.76 2.64 8.73
CA VAL A 65 1.94 1.96 7.72
C VAL A 65 0.47 2.05 8.12
N TRP A 66 0.10 1.67 9.35
CA TRP A 66 -1.29 1.67 9.78
C TRP A 66 -1.93 3.07 9.68
N LEU A 67 -1.20 4.11 10.11
CA LEU A 67 -1.65 5.49 10.01
C LEU A 67 -1.80 5.97 8.55
N SER A 68 -1.00 5.43 7.62
CA SER A 68 -1.15 5.74 6.19
C SER A 68 -2.42 5.14 5.60
N LEU A 69 -2.76 3.92 5.99
CA LEU A 69 -3.86 3.16 5.41
C LEU A 69 -5.21 3.54 6.00
N VAL A 70 -5.27 3.89 7.30
CA VAL A 70 -6.54 4.10 8.01
C VAL A 70 -7.43 5.14 7.34
N LYS A 71 -6.85 6.21 6.77
CA LYS A 71 -7.59 7.28 6.08
C LYS A 71 -8.32 6.82 4.81
N TYR A 72 -7.91 5.69 4.22
CA TYR A 72 -8.51 5.12 3.03
C TYR A 72 -9.53 4.01 3.30
N THR A 73 -9.61 3.52 4.54
CA THR A 73 -10.50 2.39 4.92
C THR A 73 -12.00 2.55 4.58
N PRO A 74 -12.57 3.78 4.42
CA PRO A 74 -13.92 3.89 3.89
C PRO A 74 -14.06 3.39 2.46
N TYR A 75 -13.00 3.46 1.65
CA TYR A 75 -13.01 3.22 0.20
C TYR A 75 -12.18 2.01 -0.23
N LEU A 76 -11.13 1.66 0.52
CA LEU A 76 -10.17 0.61 0.18
C LEU A 76 -10.17 -0.53 1.19
N LYS A 77 -9.93 -1.74 0.68
CA LYS A 77 -9.55 -2.94 1.44
C LYS A 77 -8.05 -3.17 1.26
N PHE A 78 -7.40 -3.69 2.30
CA PHE A 78 -5.94 -3.85 2.31
C PHE A 78 -5.51 -5.25 2.74
N LYS A 79 -4.46 -5.77 2.11
CA LYS A 79 -3.65 -6.89 2.60
C LYS A 79 -2.22 -6.42 2.76
N VAL A 80 -1.70 -6.46 3.98
CA VAL A 80 -0.36 -5.95 4.31
C VAL A 80 0.57 -7.11 4.65
N HIS A 81 1.73 -7.14 4.01
CA HIS A 81 2.74 -8.16 4.18
C HIS A 81 4.08 -7.51 4.54
N PRO A 82 4.67 -7.80 5.72
CA PRO A 82 6.07 -7.45 5.96
C PRO A 82 6.97 -8.27 5.02
N VAL A 83 8.01 -7.62 4.50
CA VAL A 83 8.92 -8.17 3.50
C VAL A 83 10.34 -8.17 4.06
N LEU A 84 10.98 -9.33 4.04
CA LEU A 84 12.41 -9.45 4.31
C LEU A 84 13.22 -9.02 3.09
N SER A 85 14.24 -8.20 3.29
CA SER A 85 15.22 -7.89 2.25
C SER A 85 16.10 -9.10 1.95
N TYR A 86 16.77 -9.07 0.80
CA TYR A 86 17.77 -10.07 0.43
C TYR A 86 18.82 -10.25 1.54
N GLU A 87 19.35 -9.15 2.08
CA GLU A 87 20.36 -9.16 3.14
C GLU A 87 19.84 -9.82 4.42
N GLN A 88 18.59 -9.53 4.81
CA GLN A 88 17.97 -10.13 5.99
C GLN A 88 17.77 -11.64 5.82
N VAL A 89 17.39 -12.08 4.62
CA VAL A 89 17.31 -13.51 4.30
C VAL A 89 18.68 -14.17 4.38
N ILE A 90 19.72 -13.57 3.80
CA ILE A 90 21.10 -14.07 3.86
C ILE A 90 21.62 -14.15 5.30
N GLU A 91 21.35 -13.13 6.12
CA GLU A 91 21.74 -13.14 7.53
C GLU A 91 21.07 -14.29 8.30
N ASN A 92 19.77 -14.50 8.08
CA ASN A 92 19.03 -15.59 8.71
C ASN A 92 19.57 -16.97 8.28
N MET A 93 19.91 -17.14 7.00
CA MET A 93 20.53 -18.37 6.50
C MET A 93 21.87 -18.65 7.18
N LYS A 94 22.73 -17.62 7.34
CA LYS A 94 24.04 -17.76 8.00
C LYS A 94 23.90 -18.17 9.48
N LYS A 95 22.90 -17.64 10.18
CA LYS A 95 22.62 -18.01 11.58
C LYS A 95 22.29 -19.50 11.72
N LEU A 96 21.59 -20.08 10.75
CA LEU A 96 21.21 -21.49 10.74
C LEU A 96 22.34 -22.41 10.25
N SER A 97 23.22 -21.95 9.35
CA SER A 97 24.33 -22.76 8.85
C SER A 97 25.50 -22.90 9.83
N HIS A 98 25.51 -22.13 10.92
CA HIS A 98 26.49 -22.21 12.00
C HIS A 98 25.90 -22.82 13.29
N ALA A 99 24.71 -23.43 13.20
CA ALA A 99 24.04 -24.16 14.28
C ALA A 99 24.33 -25.66 14.23
#